data_AF-A0A4Q6AJ11-F1
#
_entry.id   AF-A0A4Q6AJ11-F1
#
_cell.length_a   1.000
_cell.length_b   1.000
_cell.length_c   1.000
_cell.angle_alpha   90.00
_cell.angle_beta   90.00
_cell.angle_gamma   90.00
#
_symmetry.space_group_name_H-M   'P 1'
#
loop_
_entity.id
_entity.type
_entity.pdbx_description
1 polymer ?
#
loop_
_entity_poly.entity_id
_entity_poly.type
_entity_poly.pdbx_seq_one_letter_code
_entity_poly.pdbx_strand_id
1 'polypeptide(L)'
;MPRKITPSASQKRTFLIHLIVFAIATVIMVMIHRKQGEHHWAYPWHAWIIAAWGLSLIGHWCAVYTAYEDKGLEEYNRQEKNG
;
A
#
# COMPACT_ATOMS: atom_id res chain seq x y z
N MET A 1 1.38 -11.61 -25.66
CA MET A 1 1.79 -10.74 -24.55
C MET A 1 0.84 -10.99 -23.37
N PRO A 2 1.31 -10.92 -22.11
CA PRO A 2 0.43 -11.06 -20.94
C PRO A 2 -0.69 -10.03 -20.96
N ARG A 3 -1.95 -10.43 -20.71
CA ARG A 3 -3.06 -9.48 -20.71
C ARG A 3 -3.07 -8.70 -19.39
N LYS A 4 -3.32 -7.39 -19.47
CA LYS A 4 -3.46 -6.56 -18.27
C LYS A 4 -4.75 -6.93 -17.53
N ILE A 5 -4.64 -7.17 -16.23
CA ILE A 5 -5.80 -7.45 -15.38
C ILE A 5 -6.47 -6.11 -15.05
N THR A 6 -7.77 -6.00 -15.33
CA THR A 6 -8.54 -4.81 -14.96
C THR A 6 -8.97 -4.91 -13.50
N PRO A 7 -8.62 -3.94 -12.64
CA PRO A 7 -8.99 -4.01 -11.24
C PRO A 7 -10.50 -3.85 -11.06
N SER A 8 -11.05 -4.71 -10.20
CA SER A 8 -12.45 -4.63 -9.77
C SER A 8 -12.73 -3.35 -8.98
N ALA A 9 -14.02 -2.97 -8.89
CA ALA A 9 -14.45 -1.83 -8.07
C ALA A 9 -14.05 -2.00 -6.60
N SER A 10 -14.11 -3.24 -6.08
CA SER A 10 -13.70 -3.56 -4.71
C SER A 10 -12.21 -3.28 -4.48
N GLN A 11 -11.34 -3.75 -5.38
CA GLN A 11 -9.88 -3.51 -5.27
C GLN A 11 -9.54 -2.01 -5.31
N LYS A 12 -10.18 -1.25 -6.21
CA LYS A 12 -10.01 0.22 -6.27
C LYS A 12 -10.46 0.90 -4.98
N ARG A 13 -11.62 0.50 -4.43
CA ARG A 13 -12.16 1.03 -3.17
C ARG A 13 -11.21 0.74 -2.00
N THR A 14 -10.70 -0.48 -1.90
CA THR A 14 -9.76 -0.87 -0.83
C THR A 14 -8.48 -0.04 -0.91
N PHE A 15 -7.90 0.15 -2.10
CA PHE A 15 -6.76 1.03 -2.29
C PHE A 15 -7.08 2.48 -1.86
N LEU A 16 -8.23 3.02 -2.27
CA LEU A 16 -8.64 4.38 -1.91
C LEU A 16 -8.76 4.56 -0.38
N ILE A 17 -9.33 3.58 0.33
CA ILE A 17 -9.41 3.61 1.80
C ILE A 17 -8.00 3.67 2.41
N HIS A 18 -7.06 2.84 1.94
CA HIS A 18 -5.68 2.85 2.44
C HIS A 18 -4.99 4.18 2.16
N LEU A 19 -5.20 4.77 0.98
CA LEU A 19 -4.67 6.10 0.63
C LEU A 19 -5.21 7.19 1.58
N ILE A 20 -6.51 7.19 1.86
CA ILE A 20 -7.14 8.16 2.76
C ILE A 20 -6.62 7.99 4.19
N VAL A 21 -6.57 6.75 4.70
CA VAL A 21 -6.06 6.45 6.05
C VAL A 21 -4.59 6.85 6.17
N PHE A 22 -3.77 6.55 5.16
CA PHE A 22 -2.37 6.97 5.13
C PHE A 22 -2.23 8.49 5.20
N ALA A 23 -3.02 9.24 4.42
CA ALA A 23 -2.98 10.69 4.43
C ALA A 23 -3.36 11.28 5.81
N ILE A 24 -4.47 10.81 6.40
CA ILE A 24 -4.94 11.28 7.70
C ILE A 24 -3.94 10.93 8.81
N ALA A 25 -3.46 9.68 8.85
CA ALA A 25 -2.49 9.24 9.85
C ALA A 25 -1.17 10.00 9.74
N THR A 26 -0.69 10.27 8.53
CA THR A 26 0.51 11.06 8.28
C THR A 26 0.38 12.47 8.87
N VAL A 27 -0.72 13.17 8.59
CA VAL A 27 -0.97 14.49 9.16
C VAL A 27 -1.00 14.45 10.68
N ILE A 28 -1.70 13.47 11.28
CA ILE A 28 -1.77 13.32 12.73
C ILE A 28 -0.38 13.10 13.34
N MET A 29 0.42 12.19 12.78
CA MET A 29 1.77 11.91 13.29
C MET A 29 2.69 13.13 13.22
N VAL A 30 2.65 13.88 12.12
CA VAL A 30 3.43 15.11 11.97
C VAL A 30 2.99 16.18 12.97
N MET A 31 1.67 16.34 13.19
CA MET A 31 1.14 17.29 14.17
C MET A 31 1.54 16.92 15.61
N ILE A 32 1.53 15.62 15.95
CA ILE A 32 2.01 15.13 17.25
C ILE A 32 3.50 15.45 17.42
N HIS A 33 4.32 15.14 16.42
CA HIS A 33 5.76 15.40 16.48
C HIS A 33 6.07 16.90 16.58
N ARG A 34 5.35 17.74 15.82
CA ARG A 34 5.47 19.20 15.92
C ARG A 34 5.21 19.68 17.34
N LYS A 35 4.15 19.17 17.99
CA LYS A 35 3.82 19.51 19.37
C LYS A 35 4.89 19.04 20.37
N GLN A 36 5.46 17.84 20.16
CA GLN A 36 6.58 17.35 20.98
C GLN A 36 7.82 18.25 20.86
N GLY A 37 8.04 18.83 19.68
CA GLY A 37 9.18 19.71 19.39
C GLY A 37 9.06 21.16 19.89
N GLU A 38 7.97 21.55 20.57
CA GLU A 38 7.72 22.96 20.94
C GLU A 38 8.70 23.51 21.99
N HIS A 39 9.16 22.65 22.91
CA HIS A 39 9.99 23.08 24.04
C HIS A 39 11.37 22.44 24.08
N HIS A 40 11.59 21.41 23.28
CA HIS A 40 12.85 20.70 23.18
C HIS A 40 12.95 20.01 21.81
N TRP A 41 14.16 19.65 21.41
CA TRP A 41 14.32 18.87 20.19
C TRP A 41 13.68 17.49 20.34
N ALA A 42 12.75 17.17 19.42
CA ALA A 42 12.11 15.86 19.34
C ALA A 42 12.61 15.11 18.10
N TYR A 43 13.06 13.87 18.29
CA TYR A 43 13.48 13.01 17.18
C TYR A 43 12.33 12.79 16.18
N PRO A 44 12.54 12.95 14.86
CA PRO A 44 11.49 12.85 13.84
C PRO A 44 11.09 11.39 13.53
N TRP A 45 10.58 10.69 14.53
CA TRP A 45 10.21 9.27 14.46
C TRP A 45 9.15 8.97 13.38
N HIS A 46 8.24 9.92 13.12
CA HIS A 46 7.17 9.77 12.12
C HIS A 46 7.71 9.54 10.71
N ALA A 47 8.91 10.03 10.40
CA ALA A 47 9.51 9.91 9.08
C ALA A 47 9.71 8.43 8.67
N TRP A 48 10.13 7.56 9.60
CA TRP A 48 10.32 6.14 9.33
C TRP A 48 8.99 5.42 9.06
N ILE A 49 7.95 5.77 9.80
CA ILE A 49 6.62 5.17 9.64
C ILE A 49 6.01 5.62 8.32
N ILE A 50 6.08 6.91 8.01
CA ILE A 50 5.62 7.46 6.73
C ILE A 50 6.36 6.80 5.56
N ALA A 51 7.68 6.60 5.67
CA ALA A 51 8.46 5.93 4.63
C ALA A 51 8.04 4.46 4.44
N ALA A 52 7.95 3.68 5.52
CA ALA A 52 7.57 2.27 5.45
C ALA A 52 6.13 2.09 4.94
N TRP A 53 5.19 2.88 5.44
CA TRP A 53 3.79 2.82 5.03
C TRP A 53 3.59 3.35 3.61
N GLY A 54 4.32 4.42 3.24
CA GLY A 54 4.31 4.97 1.89
C GLY A 54 4.81 3.95 0.87
N LEU A 55 5.87 3.22 1.19
CA LEU A 55 6.36 2.12 0.34
C LEU A 55 5.32 1.01 0.20
N SER A 56 4.65 0.63 1.29
CA SER A 56 3.54 -0.35 1.25
C SER A 56 2.37 0.14 0.39
N LEU A 57 2.02 1.42 0.47
CA LEU A 57 0.96 2.03 -0.34
C LEU A 57 1.31 2.04 -1.84
N ILE A 58 2.57 2.32 -2.18
CA ILE A 58 3.08 2.20 -3.56
C ILE A 58 2.98 0.74 -4.03
N GLY A 59 3.41 -0.21 -3.19
CA GLY A 59 3.27 -1.65 -3.49
C GLY A 59 1.82 -2.06 -3.75
N HIS A 60 0.87 -1.56 -2.94
CA HIS A 60 -0.56 -1.79 -3.13
C HIS A 60 -1.07 -1.17 -4.44
N TRP A 61 -0.63 0.05 -4.77
CA TRP A 61 -0.96 0.66 -6.06
C TRP A 61 -0.49 -0.19 -7.24
N CYS A 62 0.75 -0.68 -7.20
CA CYS A 62 1.28 -1.61 -8.20
C CYS A 62 0.41 -2.87 -8.29
N ALA A 63 0.10 -3.51 -7.16
CA ALA A 63 -0.74 -4.70 -7.12
C ALA A 63 -2.14 -4.49 -7.75
N VAL A 64 -2.71 -3.29 -7.65
CA VAL A 64 -4.04 -2.98 -8.22
C VAL A 64 -3.97 -2.58 -9.69
N TYR A 65 -3.01 -1.73 -10.09
CA TYR A 65 -3.03 -1.08 -11.40
C TYR A 65 -1.99 -1.60 -12.40
N THR A 66 -1.02 -2.38 -11.95
CA THR A 66 0.06 -2.92 -12.77
C THR A 66 0.08 -4.45 -12.83
N ALA A 67 -1.01 -5.12 -12.44
CA ALA A 67 -1.13 -6.57 -12.52
C ALA A 67 -1.40 -7.05 -13.97
N TYR A 68 -0.79 -8.18 -14.32
CA TYR A 68 -0.96 -8.88 -15.59
C TYR A 68 -1.24 -10.36 -15.34
N GLU A 69 -1.86 -11.03 -16.31
CA GLU A 69 -2.05 -12.48 -16.27
C GLU A 69 -0.69 -13.19 -16.18
N ASP A 70 -0.59 -14.14 -15.24
CA ASP A 70 0.57 -14.99 -15.07
C ASP A 70 0.27 -16.37 -15.69
N LYS A 71 1.06 -16.77 -16.69
CA LYS A 71 0.94 -18.10 -17.32
C LYS A 71 1.26 -19.23 -16.33
N GLY A 72 2.10 -18.98 -15.33
CA GLY A 72 2.40 -19.94 -14.27
C GLY A 72 1.20 -20.18 -13.35
N LEU A 73 0.24 -19.25 -13.29
CA LEU A 73 -0.95 -19.38 -12.44
C LEU A 73 -1.88 -20.50 -12.91
N GLU A 74 -2.05 -20.67 -14.22
CA GLU A 74 -2.85 -21.78 -14.78
C GLU A 74 -2.23 -23.13 -14.45
N GLU A 75 -0.91 -23.25 -14.63
CA GLU A 75 -0.15 -24.47 -14.33
C GLU A 75 -0.15 -24.77 -12.82
N TYR A 76 -0.01 -23.76 -11.98
CA TYR A 76 -0.16 -23.87 -10.53
C TYR A 76 -1.56 -24.38 -10.15
N ASN A 77 -2.62 -23.76 -10.66
CA ASN A 77 -4.00 -24.18 -10.38
C ASN A 77 -4.30 -25.61 -10.86
N ARG A 78 -3.68 -26.04 -11.97
CA ARG A 78 -3.75 -27.42 -12.47
C ARG A 78 -3.09 -28.39 -11.48
N GLN A 79 -1.91 -28.05 -10.97
CA GLN A 79 -1.19 -28.87 -9.99
C GLN A 79 -1.94 -28.93 -8.65
N GLU A 80 -2.46 -27.80 -8.16
CA GLU A 80 -3.24 -27.72 -6.91
C GLU A 80 -4.47 -28.63 -6.93
N LYS A 81 -5.20 -28.69 -8.05
CA LYS A 81 -6.42 -29.51 -8.20
C LYS A 81 -6.16 -31.00 -8.45
N ASN A 82 -4.94 -31.34 -8.89
CA ASN A 82 -4.53 -32.72 -9.16
C ASN A 82 -3.76 -33.33 -7.98
N GLY A 83 -3.61 -32.60 -6.87
CA GLY A 83 -3.03 -33.07 -5.61
C GLY A 83 -4.04 -33.72 -4.68
#